data_AF-A0A1H7X5I3-F1
#
_entry.id   AF-A0A1H7X5I3-F1
#
_cell.length_a   1.000
_cell.length_b   1.000
_cell.length_c   1.000
_cell.angle_alpha   90.00
_cell.angle_beta   90.00
_cell.angle_gamma   90.00
#
_symmetry.space_group_name_H-M   'P 1'
#
loop_
_entity.id
_entity.type
_entity.pdbx_description
1 polymer ?
#
loop_
_entity_poly.entity_id
_entity_poly.type
_entity_poly.pdbx_seq_one_letter_code
_entity_poly.pdbx_strand_id
1 'polypeptide(L)'
;MQAEVRKQMLRMWRVGLLSGLALAAAPAHAFVAYVSNEKSNTVSVIDTDSWTVTKTIKVGQRPRGIDFTRDGKFVMVAVGDDDTIQMIDARTQAVVDSLPSGPDPELFAQDAAGKILYVANENDNTVTVIDLEKRARLGDIQVGVEPEGMTISPDGKILINTSETTNMAHFIDTNSRQIVANVLVDARPRFAEFKHDASEVWVSSEIGGTVSVIDPKKHEVIGKVNFEIPGLRKEAIQPVGIGMTKDDKTAFVALGPANRIAVVDVASRKVTKYLLVGQRVWHMAFTPDEKYLLTTNGVSNDVSVIDVAAQKVIKTIQVGELPWGITIAP
;
A
#
# COMPACT_ATOMS: atom_id res chain seq x y z
N MET A 1 -41.01 -70.92 -31.30
CA MET A 1 -42.25 -71.42 -30.66
C MET A 1 -42.15 -71.01 -29.19
N GLN A 2 -42.74 -69.87 -28.80
CA GLN A 2 -44.02 -69.80 -28.05
C GLN A 2 -43.92 -70.62 -26.73
N ALA A 3 -44.16 -70.16 -25.51
CA ALA A 3 -44.67 -68.94 -24.88
C ALA A 3 -44.26 -69.08 -23.38
N GLU A 4 -43.74 -68.05 -22.70
CA GLU A 4 -44.46 -67.15 -21.78
C GLU A 4 -45.47 -67.84 -20.83
N VAL A 5 -45.29 -67.70 -19.50
CA VAL A 5 -46.32 -67.33 -18.49
C VAL A 5 -45.77 -67.33 -17.03
N ARG A 6 -45.76 -66.11 -16.45
CA ARG A 6 -46.13 -65.63 -15.09
C ARG A 6 -45.31 -66.01 -13.83
N LYS A 7 -44.67 -64.98 -13.21
CA LYS A 7 -45.03 -64.20 -11.96
C LYS A 7 -44.70 -64.98 -10.67
N GLN A 8 -44.04 -64.44 -9.64
CA GLN A 8 -44.15 -63.10 -9.03
C GLN A 8 -43.06 -62.91 -7.93
N MET A 9 -42.82 -61.66 -7.54
CA MET A 9 -42.22 -61.18 -6.25
C MET A 9 -40.69 -61.24 -6.06
N LEU A 10 -40.02 -60.08 -6.15
CA LEU A 10 -39.64 -59.29 -4.97
C LEU A 10 -39.15 -57.90 -5.40
N ARG A 11 -39.77 -56.86 -4.84
CA ARG A 11 -39.27 -55.48 -4.87
C ARG A 11 -38.03 -55.42 -3.97
N MET A 12 -36.88 -55.01 -4.50
CA MET A 12 -35.76 -54.54 -3.68
C MET A 12 -35.36 -53.15 -4.14
N TRP A 13 -35.65 -52.18 -3.29
CA TRP A 13 -35.03 -50.87 -3.30
C TRP A 13 -33.59 -51.02 -2.80
N ARG A 14 -32.62 -50.47 -3.54
CA ARG A 14 -31.35 -50.01 -2.96
C ARG A 14 -30.98 -48.67 -3.59
N VAL A 15 -31.01 -47.66 -2.73
CA VAL A 15 -30.49 -46.30 -2.89
C VAL A 15 -29.07 -46.26 -2.32
N GLY A 16 -28.18 -45.47 -2.93
CA GLY A 16 -26.92 -44.97 -2.36
C GLY A 16 -25.69 -45.86 -2.64
N LEU A 17 -24.52 -45.36 -3.01
CA LEU A 17 -23.87 -44.08 -2.68
C LEU A 17 -23.14 -43.50 -3.92
N LEU A 18 -23.39 -42.24 -4.27
CA LEU A 18 -22.37 -41.40 -4.91
C LEU A 18 -21.55 -40.75 -3.79
N SER A 19 -20.31 -41.21 -3.61
CA SER A 19 -19.32 -40.54 -2.76
C SER A 19 -18.80 -39.30 -3.50
N GLY A 20 -19.42 -38.15 -3.24
CA GLY A 20 -18.88 -36.85 -3.63
C GLY A 20 -17.72 -36.49 -2.69
N LEU A 21 -16.51 -36.39 -3.24
CA LEU A 21 -15.42 -35.66 -2.58
C LEU A 21 -15.81 -34.17 -2.59
N ALA A 22 -16.38 -33.70 -1.49
CA ALA A 22 -16.42 -32.28 -1.20
C ALA A 22 -15.02 -31.88 -0.76
N LEU A 23 -14.26 -31.22 -1.65
CA LEU A 23 -13.15 -30.36 -1.23
C LEU A 23 -13.76 -29.28 -0.35
N ALA A 24 -13.59 -29.41 0.97
CA ALA A 24 -13.91 -28.35 1.90
C ALA A 24 -12.94 -27.19 1.59
N ALA A 25 -13.45 -26.16 0.90
CA ALA A 25 -12.78 -24.87 0.84
C ALA A 25 -12.64 -24.40 2.30
N ALA A 26 -11.41 -24.18 2.75
CA ALA A 26 -11.19 -23.50 4.02
C ALA A 26 -11.92 -22.15 3.96
N PRO A 27 -12.59 -21.72 5.05
CA PRO A 27 -13.20 -20.40 5.06
C PRO A 27 -12.09 -19.39 4.76
N ALA A 28 -12.27 -18.58 3.71
CA ALA A 28 -11.42 -17.43 3.49
C ALA A 28 -11.60 -16.54 4.73
N HIS A 29 -10.56 -16.44 5.55
CA HIS A 29 -10.59 -15.52 6.69
C HIS A 29 -10.64 -14.09 6.14
N ALA A 30 -11.49 -13.25 6.74
CA ALA A 30 -11.50 -11.82 6.49
C ALA A 30 -10.08 -11.25 6.62
N PHE A 31 -9.68 -10.41 5.68
CA PHE A 31 -8.46 -9.62 5.84
C PHE A 31 -8.70 -8.53 6.90
N VAL A 32 -7.61 -8.02 7.47
CA VAL A 32 -7.66 -6.97 8.48
C VAL A 32 -6.82 -5.80 7.99
N ALA A 33 -7.44 -4.62 7.85
CA ALA A 33 -6.72 -3.41 7.49
C ALA A 33 -6.35 -2.60 8.73
N TYR A 34 -5.17 -1.97 8.69
CA TYR A 34 -4.67 -1.07 9.72
C TYR A 34 -4.43 0.31 9.09
N VAL A 35 -4.96 1.34 9.73
CA VAL A 35 -4.95 2.72 9.21
C VAL A 35 -4.33 3.64 10.24
N SER A 36 -3.24 4.33 9.90
CA SER A 36 -2.65 5.35 10.76
C SER A 36 -3.47 6.64 10.68
N ASN A 37 -3.84 7.18 11.84
CA ASN A 37 -4.64 8.39 11.98
C ASN A 37 -3.78 9.51 12.57
N GLU A 38 -3.18 10.31 11.70
CA GLU A 38 -2.11 11.27 12.00
C GLU A 38 -2.48 12.21 13.15
N LYS A 39 -3.66 12.84 13.09
CA LYS A 39 -4.04 13.87 14.06
C LYS A 39 -4.46 13.29 15.40
N SER A 40 -5.08 12.12 15.39
CA SER A 40 -5.60 11.48 16.60
C SER A 40 -4.56 10.65 17.37
N ASN A 41 -3.38 10.42 16.79
CA ASN A 41 -2.33 9.57 17.38
C ASN A 41 -2.83 8.13 17.64
N THR A 42 -3.55 7.58 16.67
CA THR A 42 -4.12 6.22 16.76
C THR A 42 -3.92 5.43 15.47
N VAL A 43 -4.12 4.12 15.55
CA VAL A 43 -4.31 3.22 14.41
C VAL A 43 -5.70 2.61 14.50
N SER A 44 -6.51 2.74 13.44
CA SER A 44 -7.79 2.04 13.31
C SER A 44 -7.60 0.67 12.69
N VAL A 45 -8.23 -0.35 13.27
CA VAL A 45 -8.26 -1.73 12.77
C VAL A 45 -9.62 -1.99 12.14
N ILE A 46 -9.66 -2.39 10.88
CA ILE A 46 -10.87 -2.60 10.08
C ILE A 46 -10.98 -4.07 9.69
N ASP A 47 -12.13 -4.67 9.94
CA ASP A 47 -12.51 -5.96 9.37
C ASP A 47 -13.04 -5.78 7.94
N THR A 48 -12.46 -6.48 6.96
CA THR A 48 -12.83 -6.28 5.54
C THR A 48 -14.05 -7.08 5.09
N ASP A 49 -14.61 -7.95 5.93
CA ASP A 49 -15.86 -8.64 5.62
C ASP A 49 -17.06 -7.79 6.03
N SER A 50 -17.02 -7.23 7.25
CA SER A 50 -18.08 -6.37 7.76
C SER A 50 -17.91 -4.90 7.37
N TRP A 51 -16.71 -4.50 6.95
CA TRP A 51 -16.33 -3.10 6.70
C TRP A 51 -16.54 -2.20 7.91
N THR A 52 -16.15 -2.69 9.09
CA THR A 52 -16.30 -1.95 10.36
C THR A 52 -14.96 -1.84 11.09
N VAL A 53 -14.74 -0.71 11.76
CA VAL A 53 -13.65 -0.57 12.72
C VAL A 53 -13.91 -1.49 13.92
N THR A 54 -13.01 -2.42 14.18
CA THR A 54 -13.09 -3.38 15.29
C THR A 54 -12.27 -2.95 16.50
N LYS A 55 -11.23 -2.13 16.29
CA LYS A 55 -10.38 -1.59 17.35
C LYS A 55 -9.76 -0.26 16.94
N THR A 56 -9.50 0.60 17.92
CA THR A 56 -8.64 1.76 17.80
C THR A 56 -7.48 1.61 18.79
N ILE A 57 -6.27 1.60 18.28
CA ILE A 57 -5.03 1.39 19.05
C ILE A 57 -4.37 2.74 19.23
N LYS A 58 -4.09 3.14 20.48
CA LYS A 58 -3.30 4.34 20.74
C LYS A 58 -1.83 4.06 20.41
N VAL A 59 -1.21 4.98 19.68
CA VAL A 59 0.22 4.93 19.30
C VAL A 59 0.90 6.26 19.68
N GLY A 60 2.13 6.44 19.22
CA GLY A 60 2.91 7.67 19.32
C GLY A 60 2.34 8.85 18.53
N GLN A 61 3.02 9.98 18.60
CA GLN A 61 2.60 11.22 17.96
C GLN A 61 2.79 11.19 16.42
N ARG A 62 1.82 11.75 15.70
CA ARG A 62 1.83 11.91 14.24
C ARG A 62 2.12 10.60 13.45
N PRO A 63 1.32 9.53 13.65
CA PRO A 63 1.53 8.28 12.94
C PRO A 63 1.24 8.42 11.44
N ARG A 64 2.19 8.05 10.58
CA ARG A 64 2.07 8.11 9.12
C ARG A 64 2.36 6.77 8.45
N GLY A 65 3.60 6.51 8.02
CA GLY A 65 3.96 5.24 7.37
C GLY A 65 3.55 4.03 8.20
N ILE A 66 2.93 3.04 7.57
CA ILE A 66 2.42 1.85 8.25
C ILE A 66 2.53 0.62 7.35
N ASP A 67 3.12 -0.46 7.84
CA ASP A 67 3.20 -1.74 7.11
C ASP A 67 3.42 -2.93 8.05
N PHE A 68 3.14 -4.14 7.58
CA PHE A 68 3.44 -5.37 8.32
C PHE A 68 4.90 -5.77 8.19
N THR A 69 5.49 -6.37 9.24
CA THR A 69 6.71 -7.17 9.08
C THR A 69 6.47 -8.29 8.06
N ARG A 70 7.49 -8.68 7.30
CA ARG A 70 7.34 -9.74 6.26
C ARG A 70 6.80 -11.07 6.81
N ASP A 71 6.99 -11.36 8.09
CA ASP A 71 6.46 -12.54 8.76
C ASP A 71 5.01 -12.39 9.29
N GLY A 72 4.40 -11.23 9.07
CA GLY A 72 3.03 -10.87 9.45
C GLY A 72 2.80 -10.72 10.95
N LYS A 73 3.83 -10.80 11.79
CA LYS A 73 3.65 -10.80 13.25
C LYS A 73 3.40 -9.42 13.84
N PHE A 74 3.96 -8.39 13.22
CA PHE A 74 3.88 -7.03 13.74
C PHE A 74 3.42 -6.06 12.65
N VAL A 75 2.67 -5.04 13.05
CA VAL A 75 2.43 -3.82 12.27
C VAL A 75 3.40 -2.76 12.77
N MET A 76 4.25 -2.27 11.88
CA MET A 76 5.16 -1.14 12.09
C MET A 76 4.44 0.15 11.76
N VAL A 77 4.63 1.18 12.60
CA VAL A 77 4.04 2.51 12.42
C VAL A 77 5.12 3.56 12.65
N ALA A 78 5.43 4.38 11.65
CA ALA A 78 6.27 5.55 11.81
C ALA A 78 5.50 6.61 12.57
N VAL A 79 6.03 7.03 13.72
CA VAL A 79 5.46 8.07 14.58
C VAL A 79 6.39 9.28 14.54
N GLY A 80 6.09 10.20 13.62
CA GLY A 80 6.99 11.27 13.19
C GLY A 80 7.54 12.11 14.33
N ASP A 81 6.64 12.68 15.14
CA ASP A 81 7.01 13.59 16.24
C ASP A 81 7.69 12.86 17.43
N ASP A 82 7.68 11.52 17.44
CA ASP A 82 8.34 10.68 18.46
C ASP A 82 9.67 10.08 17.95
N ASP A 83 10.08 10.38 16.71
CA ASP A 83 11.34 9.91 16.08
C ASP A 83 11.55 8.39 16.13
N THR A 84 10.48 7.60 16.04
CA THR A 84 10.53 6.14 16.19
C THR A 84 9.58 5.38 15.27
N ILE A 85 9.81 4.06 15.14
CA ILE A 85 8.85 3.13 14.52
C ILE A 85 8.23 2.26 15.61
N GLN A 86 6.94 2.45 15.91
CA GLN A 86 6.23 1.63 16.89
C GLN A 86 5.81 0.28 16.31
N MET A 87 5.94 -0.77 17.13
CA MET A 87 5.60 -2.14 16.80
C MET A 87 4.31 -2.55 17.49
N ILE A 88 3.28 -2.89 16.72
CA ILE A 88 2.01 -3.43 17.21
C ILE A 88 2.00 -4.94 16.94
N ASP A 89 1.81 -5.77 17.96
CA ASP A 89 1.60 -7.22 17.76
C ASP A 89 0.27 -7.46 17.05
N ALA A 90 0.30 -8.09 15.88
CA ALA A 90 -0.87 -8.23 15.00
C ALA A 90 -1.99 -9.07 15.63
N ARG A 91 -1.64 -10.03 16.49
CA ARG A 91 -2.58 -10.95 17.14
C ARG A 91 -3.29 -10.31 18.33
N THR A 92 -2.54 -9.63 19.19
CA THR A 92 -3.05 -8.99 20.42
C THR A 92 -3.51 -7.56 20.20
N GLN A 93 -3.08 -6.96 19.08
CA GLN A 93 -3.35 -5.59 18.68
C GLN A 93 -2.94 -4.60 19.79
N ALA A 94 -1.76 -4.82 20.36
CA ALA A 94 -1.16 -3.98 21.39
C ALA A 94 0.20 -3.47 20.90
N VAL A 95 0.54 -2.23 21.25
CA VAL A 95 1.91 -1.74 21.08
C VAL A 95 2.81 -2.52 22.04
N VAL A 96 3.83 -3.17 21.50
CA VAL A 96 4.72 -4.07 22.26
C VAL A 96 6.17 -3.62 22.26
N ASP A 97 6.57 -2.76 21.32
CA ASP A 97 7.93 -2.26 21.24
C ASP A 97 8.04 -1.00 20.38
N SER A 98 9.24 -0.42 20.34
CA SER A 98 9.62 0.68 19.45
C SER A 98 11.02 0.48 18.89
N LEU A 99 11.19 0.64 17.59
CA LEU A 99 12.49 0.66 16.92
C LEU A 99 13.03 2.10 16.86
N PRO A 100 14.36 2.28 16.90
CA PRO A 100 14.97 3.59 16.71
C PRO A 100 14.78 4.10 15.28
N SER A 101 14.61 5.41 15.09
CA SER A 101 14.70 6.07 13.79
C SER A 101 15.54 7.36 13.89
N GLY A 102 15.78 8.01 12.75
CA GLY A 102 16.15 9.43 12.71
C GLY A 102 14.94 10.33 12.94
N PRO A 103 15.14 11.67 12.97
CA PRO A 103 14.07 12.61 13.23
C PRO A 103 12.99 12.63 12.15
N ASP A 104 11.75 12.58 12.59
CA ASP A 104 10.56 12.66 11.73
C ASP A 104 10.46 11.55 10.67
N PRO A 105 10.32 10.27 11.09
CA PRO A 105 10.15 9.17 10.16
C PRO A 105 8.80 9.25 9.41
N GLU A 106 8.86 9.11 8.10
CA GLU A 106 7.71 9.19 7.20
C GLU A 106 7.32 7.81 6.65
N LEU A 107 7.67 7.48 5.40
CA LEU A 107 7.52 6.12 4.86
C LEU A 107 8.79 5.30 5.07
N PHE A 108 8.61 3.98 4.95
CA PHE A 108 9.69 3.03 5.05
C PHE A 108 9.48 1.85 4.11
N ALA A 109 10.56 1.14 3.81
CA ALA A 109 10.55 -0.09 3.02
C ALA A 109 11.37 -1.17 3.72
N GLN A 110 10.92 -2.42 3.60
CA GLN A 110 11.67 -3.59 4.10
C GLN A 110 12.41 -4.28 2.97
N ASP A 111 13.58 -4.82 3.26
CA ASP A 111 14.23 -5.77 2.36
C ASP A 111 13.36 -7.03 2.13
N ALA A 112 13.69 -7.78 1.08
CA ALA A 112 12.93 -8.98 0.70
C ALA A 112 12.98 -10.08 1.79
N ALA A 113 14.05 -10.11 2.59
CA ALA A 113 14.20 -11.07 3.67
C ALA A 113 13.49 -10.67 4.98
N GLY A 114 12.99 -9.43 5.10
CA GLY A 114 12.35 -8.92 6.31
C GLY A 114 13.32 -8.74 7.48
N LYS A 115 14.60 -8.47 7.18
CA LYS A 115 15.67 -8.28 8.17
C LYS A 115 16.09 -6.82 8.31
N ILE A 116 15.94 -6.03 7.25
CA ILE A 116 16.38 -4.63 7.22
C ILE A 116 15.18 -3.75 6.91
N LEU A 117 15.04 -2.68 7.69
CA LEU A 117 14.08 -1.60 7.45
C LEU A 117 14.84 -0.34 7.03
N TYR A 118 14.37 0.31 5.98
CA TYR A 118 14.88 1.59 5.48
C TYR A 118 13.81 2.65 5.72
N VAL A 119 14.11 3.69 6.48
CA VAL A 119 13.14 4.71 6.90
C VAL A 119 13.55 6.08 6.40
N ALA A 120 12.70 6.77 5.66
CA ALA A 120 12.91 8.17 5.30
C ALA A 120 12.67 9.06 6.52
N ASN A 121 13.61 9.96 6.82
CA ASN A 121 13.55 10.88 7.95
C ASN A 121 13.54 12.32 7.41
N GLU A 122 12.37 12.95 7.42
CA GLU A 122 12.10 14.17 6.67
C GLU A 122 13.01 15.34 7.13
N ASN A 123 13.25 15.44 8.44
CA ASN A 123 13.93 16.57 9.06
C ASN A 123 15.47 16.50 9.04
N ASP A 124 16.07 15.36 8.66
CA ASP A 124 17.54 15.20 8.66
C ASP A 124 18.13 14.91 7.26
N ASN A 125 17.27 14.77 6.24
CA ASN A 125 17.65 14.45 4.87
C ASN A 125 18.33 13.08 4.74
N THR A 126 17.92 12.10 5.54
CA THR A 126 18.50 10.75 5.55
C THR A 126 17.48 9.65 5.33
N VAL A 127 18.00 8.51 4.88
CA VAL A 127 17.38 7.20 5.07
C VAL A 127 18.12 6.47 6.20
N THR A 128 17.43 6.23 7.32
CA THR A 128 17.94 5.43 8.44
C THR A 128 17.80 3.95 8.09
N VAL A 129 18.86 3.17 8.33
CA VAL A 129 18.88 1.71 8.12
C VAL A 129 18.82 1.00 9.47
N ILE A 130 17.86 0.10 9.65
CA ILE A 130 17.58 -0.59 10.92
C ILE A 130 17.66 -2.11 10.71
N ASP A 131 18.35 -2.81 11.60
CA ASP A 131 18.30 -4.26 11.71
C ASP A 131 17.08 -4.65 12.56
N LEU A 132 16.11 -5.33 11.96
CA LEU A 132 14.85 -5.71 12.61
C LEU A 132 15.03 -6.83 13.63
N GLU A 133 16.04 -7.69 13.48
CA GLU A 133 16.32 -8.78 14.42
C GLU A 133 17.04 -8.23 15.65
N LYS A 134 18.08 -7.40 15.44
CA LYS A 134 18.83 -6.76 16.53
C LYS A 134 18.13 -5.54 17.12
N ARG A 135 17.09 -5.04 16.46
CA ARG A 135 16.36 -3.81 16.81
C ARG A 135 17.28 -2.61 16.97
N ALA A 136 18.22 -2.48 16.04
CA ALA A 136 19.32 -1.54 16.16
C ALA A 136 19.55 -0.78 14.85
N ARG A 137 19.81 0.52 14.96
CA ARG A 137 20.24 1.37 13.85
C ARG A 137 21.62 0.92 13.37
N LEU A 138 21.75 0.72 12.06
CA LEU A 138 22.98 0.33 11.37
C LEU A 138 23.72 1.51 10.74
N GLY A 139 23.10 2.69 10.71
CA GLY A 139 23.63 3.91 10.11
C GLY A 139 22.62 4.55 9.15
N ASP A 140 23.05 5.63 8.51
CA ASP A 140 22.21 6.43 7.62
C ASP A 140 22.80 6.50 6.22
N ILE A 141 21.92 6.81 5.26
CA ILE A 141 22.26 7.16 3.89
C ILE A 141 21.81 8.59 3.68
N GLN A 142 22.74 9.50 3.39
CA GLN A 142 22.39 10.88 3.08
C GLN A 142 21.67 10.95 1.73
N VAL A 143 20.52 11.61 1.68
CA VAL A 143 19.68 11.82 0.50
C VAL A 143 19.39 13.33 0.32
N GLY A 144 18.43 13.67 -0.54
CA GLY A 144 17.96 15.03 -0.75
C GLY A 144 17.10 15.56 0.39
N VAL A 145 16.71 16.84 0.28
CA VAL A 145 15.97 17.55 1.33
C VAL A 145 14.51 17.09 1.41
N GLU A 146 14.01 16.88 2.63
CA GLU A 146 12.67 16.38 2.96
C GLU A 146 12.39 15.02 2.28
N PRO A 147 13.12 13.95 2.64
CA PRO A 147 12.84 12.62 2.14
C PRO A 147 11.52 12.09 2.72
N GLU A 148 10.70 11.46 1.89
CA GLU A 148 9.39 10.96 2.33
C GLU A 148 9.11 9.56 1.75
N GLY A 149 8.94 9.46 0.43
CA GLY A 149 8.60 8.21 -0.26
C GLY A 149 9.69 7.15 -0.17
N MET A 150 9.29 5.89 0.02
CA MET A 150 10.18 4.74 0.12
C MET A 150 9.59 3.54 -0.61
N THR A 151 10.36 2.90 -1.49
CA THR A 151 10.02 1.59 -2.08
C THR A 151 11.28 0.81 -2.44
N ILE A 152 11.16 -0.49 -2.66
CA ILE A 152 12.28 -1.37 -3.02
C ILE A 152 11.94 -2.16 -4.28
N SER A 153 12.95 -2.37 -5.13
CA SER A 153 12.79 -3.16 -6.35
C SER A 153 12.33 -4.58 -6.01
N PRO A 154 11.57 -5.25 -6.90
CA PRO A 154 11.12 -6.63 -6.69
C PRO A 154 12.25 -7.63 -6.38
N ASP A 155 13.47 -7.39 -6.88
CA ASP A 155 14.65 -8.20 -6.60
C ASP A 155 15.43 -7.79 -5.34
N GLY A 156 14.96 -6.75 -4.63
CA GLY A 156 15.50 -6.27 -3.36
C GLY A 156 16.82 -5.49 -3.45
N LYS A 157 17.31 -5.18 -4.65
CA LYS A 157 18.65 -4.58 -4.84
C LYS A 157 18.67 -3.07 -4.86
N ILE A 158 17.59 -2.45 -5.32
CA ILE A 158 17.51 -1.01 -5.48
C ILE A 158 16.39 -0.48 -4.62
N LEU A 159 16.73 0.37 -3.67
CA LEU A 159 15.81 1.16 -2.90
C LEU A 159 15.61 2.51 -3.58
N ILE A 160 14.38 3.00 -3.60
CA ILE A 160 14.03 4.33 -4.07
C ILE A 160 13.58 5.17 -2.88
N ASN A 161 14.21 6.32 -2.71
CA ASN A 161 13.74 7.36 -1.81
C ASN A 161 13.36 8.62 -2.60
N THR A 162 12.21 9.23 -2.32
CA THR A 162 11.86 10.54 -2.91
C THR A 162 12.19 11.65 -1.92
N SER A 163 12.72 12.77 -2.43
CA SER A 163 12.98 13.97 -1.64
C SER A 163 12.17 15.14 -2.17
N GLU A 164 11.24 15.62 -1.36
CA GLU A 164 10.19 16.58 -1.69
C GLU A 164 10.79 17.90 -2.22
N THR A 165 11.61 18.55 -1.42
CA THR A 165 12.14 19.90 -1.74
C THR A 165 13.18 19.86 -2.86
N THR A 166 13.92 18.76 -2.99
CA THR A 166 14.93 18.63 -4.05
C THR A 166 14.40 18.07 -5.37
N ASN A 167 13.14 17.63 -5.41
CA ASN A 167 12.47 17.09 -6.60
C ASN A 167 13.22 15.91 -7.22
N MET A 168 13.70 14.99 -6.38
CA MET A 168 14.50 13.85 -6.81
C MET A 168 13.91 12.51 -6.37
N ALA A 169 14.14 11.50 -7.20
CA ALA A 169 14.11 10.09 -6.82
C ALA A 169 15.56 9.57 -6.73
N HIS A 170 15.95 9.15 -5.53
CA HIS A 170 17.27 8.61 -5.19
C HIS A 170 17.26 7.10 -5.37
N PHE A 171 18.11 6.59 -6.25
CA PHE A 171 18.34 5.16 -6.46
C PHE A 171 19.50 4.72 -5.57
N ILE A 172 19.23 3.83 -4.62
CA ILE A 172 20.16 3.40 -3.59
C ILE A 172 20.40 1.90 -3.73
N ASP A 173 21.65 1.48 -3.89
CA ASP A 173 22.01 0.06 -3.87
C ASP A 173 21.96 -0.46 -2.43
N THR A 174 21.15 -1.50 -2.19
CA THR A 174 20.86 -1.98 -0.82
C THR A 174 22.03 -2.72 -0.17
N ASN A 175 22.95 -3.26 -0.98
CA ASN A 175 24.13 -3.97 -0.50
C ASN A 175 25.20 -3.00 0.03
N SER A 176 25.55 -2.01 -0.78
CA SER A 176 26.55 -0.99 -0.46
C SER A 176 25.98 0.17 0.37
N ARG A 177 24.65 0.35 0.35
CA ARG A 177 23.93 1.46 0.98
C ARG A 177 24.39 2.81 0.46
N GLN A 178 24.68 2.87 -0.84
CA GLN A 178 25.12 4.07 -1.52
C GLN A 178 24.12 4.46 -2.60
N ILE A 179 23.95 5.77 -2.80
CA ILE A 179 23.24 6.30 -3.96
C ILE A 179 24.02 5.94 -5.22
N VAL A 180 23.37 5.24 -6.15
CA VAL A 180 23.92 4.89 -7.47
C VAL A 180 23.41 5.80 -8.58
N ALA A 181 22.27 6.47 -8.38
CA ALA A 181 21.77 7.49 -9.28
C ALA A 181 20.75 8.42 -8.60
N ASN A 182 20.59 9.61 -9.16
CA ASN A 182 19.55 10.56 -8.79
C ASN A 182 18.80 10.96 -10.06
N VAL A 183 17.47 10.88 -10.04
CA VAL A 183 16.63 11.26 -11.17
C VAL A 183 15.76 12.44 -10.76
N LEU A 184 15.89 13.55 -11.49
CA LEU A 184 14.99 14.70 -11.32
C LEU A 184 13.59 14.33 -11.80
N VAL A 185 12.60 14.65 -10.96
CA VAL A 185 11.17 14.51 -11.24
C VAL A 185 10.47 15.86 -11.05
N ASP A 186 9.16 15.90 -11.28
CA ASP A 186 8.41 17.15 -11.10
C ASP A 186 8.26 17.50 -9.60
N ALA A 187 7.79 18.71 -9.33
CA ALA A 187 7.85 19.32 -8.01
C ALA A 187 7.18 18.50 -6.90
N ARG A 188 7.85 18.38 -5.75
CA ARG A 188 7.38 17.75 -4.51
C ARG A 188 6.99 16.27 -4.68
N PRO A 189 7.95 15.37 -4.96
CA PRO A 189 7.67 13.95 -5.08
C PRO A 189 7.33 13.28 -3.75
N ARG A 190 6.21 12.55 -3.70
CA ARG A 190 5.64 11.95 -2.48
C ARG A 190 5.89 10.45 -2.37
N PHE A 191 5.68 9.73 -3.47
CA PHE A 191 5.64 8.28 -3.45
C PHE A 191 6.30 7.70 -4.69
N ALA A 192 6.88 6.52 -4.54
CA ALA A 192 7.45 5.74 -5.63
C ALA A 192 6.88 4.32 -5.59
N GLU A 193 6.48 3.79 -6.74
CA GLU A 193 5.94 2.44 -6.88
C GLU A 193 6.64 1.73 -8.05
N PHE A 194 7.22 0.57 -7.78
CA PHE A 194 7.77 -0.28 -8.84
C PHE A 194 6.64 -1.03 -9.54
N LYS A 195 6.74 -1.13 -10.86
CA LYS A 195 6.05 -2.18 -11.60
C LYS A 195 6.57 -3.55 -11.15
N HIS A 196 5.72 -4.56 -11.04
CA HIS A 196 6.11 -5.85 -10.42
C HIS A 196 7.20 -6.59 -11.19
N ASP A 197 7.32 -6.38 -12.50
CA ASP A 197 8.41 -6.92 -13.32
C ASP A 197 9.71 -6.09 -13.30
N ALA A 198 9.76 -5.04 -12.47
CA ALA A 198 10.88 -4.11 -12.32
C ALA A 198 11.27 -3.34 -13.60
N SER A 199 10.41 -3.32 -14.63
CA SER A 199 10.72 -2.61 -15.88
C SER A 199 10.54 -1.09 -15.79
N GLU A 200 9.75 -0.62 -14.82
CA GLU A 200 9.46 0.79 -14.57
C GLU A 200 9.37 1.08 -13.08
N VAL A 201 9.74 2.30 -12.66
CA VAL A 201 9.33 2.88 -11.37
C VAL A 201 8.55 4.17 -11.61
N TRP A 202 7.41 4.29 -10.94
CA TRP A 202 6.49 5.41 -11.06
C TRP A 202 6.62 6.30 -9.83
N VAL A 203 6.89 7.58 -10.03
CA VAL A 203 7.10 8.56 -8.94
C VAL A 203 6.06 9.65 -9.04
N SER A 204 5.20 9.78 -8.02
CA SER A 204 4.20 10.86 -7.95
C SER A 204 4.84 12.17 -7.50
N SER A 205 4.42 13.27 -8.14
CA SER A 205 4.85 14.64 -7.83
C SER A 205 3.62 15.47 -7.49
N GLU A 206 3.41 15.73 -6.20
CA GLU A 206 2.19 16.34 -5.66
C GLU A 206 1.97 17.73 -6.27
N ILE A 207 2.94 18.63 -6.12
CA ILE A 207 2.86 20.00 -6.66
C ILE A 207 3.04 20.00 -8.17
N GLY A 208 3.86 19.08 -8.70
CA GLY A 208 4.04 18.90 -10.13
C GLY A 208 2.77 18.47 -10.87
N GLY A 209 1.82 17.84 -10.19
CA GLY A 209 0.55 17.39 -10.77
C GLY A 209 0.70 16.21 -11.73
N THR A 210 1.79 15.44 -11.64
CA THR A 210 2.13 14.35 -12.57
C THR A 210 2.66 13.11 -11.83
N VAL A 211 2.69 11.99 -12.54
CA VAL A 211 3.52 10.84 -12.15
C VAL A 211 4.59 10.65 -13.21
N SER A 212 5.86 10.71 -12.82
CA SER A 212 6.99 10.39 -13.69
C SER A 212 7.18 8.88 -13.78
N VAL A 213 7.39 8.36 -14.99
CA VAL A 213 7.69 6.93 -15.24
C VAL A 213 9.15 6.84 -15.63
N ILE A 214 9.95 6.11 -14.85
CA ILE A 214 11.41 6.05 -14.95
C ILE A 214 11.83 4.63 -15.37
N ASP A 215 12.76 4.53 -16.31
CA ASP A 215 13.51 3.29 -16.60
C ASP A 215 14.55 3.09 -15.49
N PRO A 216 14.39 2.10 -14.60
CA PRO A 216 15.23 1.97 -13.42
C PRO A 216 16.65 1.50 -13.74
N LYS A 217 16.93 1.03 -14.96
CA LYS A 217 18.28 0.64 -15.38
C LYS A 217 19.05 1.80 -16.00
N LYS A 218 18.36 2.67 -16.73
CA LYS A 218 18.96 3.86 -17.35
C LYS A 218 18.95 5.07 -16.44
N HIS A 219 18.08 5.09 -15.43
CA HIS A 219 17.83 6.23 -14.56
C HIS A 219 17.33 7.45 -15.34
N GLU A 220 16.41 7.21 -16.27
CA GLU A 220 15.85 8.24 -17.15
C GLU A 220 14.32 8.21 -17.09
N VAL A 221 13.71 9.40 -17.06
CA VAL A 221 12.26 9.54 -17.20
C VAL A 221 11.87 9.18 -18.64
N ILE A 222 11.16 8.08 -18.80
CA ILE A 222 10.68 7.54 -20.10
C ILE A 222 9.23 7.90 -20.41
N GLY A 223 8.56 8.60 -19.50
CA GLY A 223 7.25 9.19 -19.75
C GLY A 223 6.60 9.75 -18.50
N LYS A 224 5.36 10.22 -18.65
CA LYS A 224 4.57 10.79 -17.55
C LYS A 224 3.10 10.42 -17.68
N VAL A 225 2.45 10.19 -16.54
CA VAL A 225 0.99 10.23 -16.43
C VAL A 225 0.57 11.65 -16.10
N ASN A 226 -0.39 12.17 -16.87
CA ASN A 226 -0.98 13.47 -16.64
C ASN A 226 -2.45 13.29 -16.27
N PHE A 227 -2.96 14.20 -15.44
CA PHE A 227 -4.32 14.15 -14.94
C PHE A 227 -5.10 15.39 -15.40
N GLU A 228 -6.35 15.15 -15.78
CA GLU A 228 -7.30 16.17 -16.21
C GLU A 228 -8.69 15.76 -15.74
N ILE A 229 -9.25 16.54 -14.82
CA ILE A 229 -10.59 16.34 -14.28
C ILE A 229 -11.43 17.56 -14.67
N PRO A 230 -12.50 17.39 -15.47
CA PRO A 230 -13.34 18.50 -15.89
C PRO A 230 -13.87 19.32 -14.69
N GLY A 231 -13.70 20.64 -14.76
CA GLY A 231 -14.15 21.56 -13.72
C GLY A 231 -13.17 21.78 -12.57
N LEU A 232 -12.04 21.06 -12.53
CA LEU A 232 -10.97 21.31 -11.57
C LEU A 232 -9.79 22.03 -12.22
N ARG A 233 -9.16 22.92 -11.45
CA ARG A 233 -7.90 23.54 -11.84
C ARG A 233 -6.76 22.54 -11.65
N LYS A 234 -5.72 22.62 -12.47
CA LYS A 234 -4.59 21.68 -12.45
C LYS A 234 -3.91 21.65 -11.08
N GLU A 235 -3.82 22.79 -10.42
CA GLU A 235 -3.17 22.94 -9.11
C GLU A 235 -3.91 22.20 -7.99
N ALA A 236 -5.19 21.84 -8.18
CA ALA A 236 -5.95 21.02 -7.25
C ALA A 236 -5.81 19.51 -7.52
N ILE A 237 -5.16 19.12 -8.62
CA ILE A 237 -4.99 17.73 -9.03
C ILE A 237 -3.58 17.28 -8.68
N GLN A 238 -3.40 16.88 -7.42
CA GLN A 238 -2.09 16.58 -6.86
C GLN A 238 -1.96 15.09 -6.56
N PRO A 239 -1.13 14.33 -7.31
CA PRO A 239 -0.96 12.91 -7.11
C PRO A 239 -0.09 12.59 -5.88
N VAL A 240 -0.45 11.52 -5.17
CA VAL A 240 0.18 11.09 -3.91
C VAL A 240 0.47 9.59 -3.95
N GLY A 241 -0.27 8.74 -3.24
CA GLY A 241 -0.08 7.29 -3.28
C GLY A 241 -0.37 6.69 -4.66
N ILE A 242 0.37 5.64 -4.99
CA ILE A 242 0.22 4.84 -6.21
C ILE A 242 0.08 3.37 -5.77
N GLY A 243 -0.83 2.62 -6.38
CA GLY A 243 -0.90 1.17 -6.24
C GLY A 243 -1.16 0.51 -7.59
N MET A 244 -0.43 -0.56 -7.92
CA MET A 244 -0.61 -1.31 -9.17
C MET A 244 -1.22 -2.68 -8.91
N THR A 245 -2.05 -3.15 -9.83
CA THR A 245 -2.52 -4.54 -9.81
C THR A 245 -1.35 -5.50 -10.07
N LYS A 246 -1.39 -6.72 -9.51
CA LYS A 246 -0.30 -7.71 -9.64
C LYS A 246 -0.02 -8.13 -11.09
N ASP A 247 -1.00 -7.95 -11.98
CA ASP A 247 -0.83 -8.20 -13.41
C ASP A 247 -0.22 -7.02 -14.18
N ASP A 248 0.13 -5.93 -13.47
CA ASP A 248 0.67 -4.67 -13.97
C ASP A 248 -0.18 -4.03 -15.08
N LYS A 249 -1.49 -4.32 -15.16
CA LYS A 249 -2.35 -3.70 -16.19
C LYS A 249 -2.98 -2.41 -15.74
N THR A 250 -3.31 -2.29 -14.45
CA THR A 250 -4.04 -1.15 -13.90
C THR A 250 -3.27 -0.55 -12.74
N ALA A 251 -3.07 0.77 -12.78
CA ALA A 251 -2.59 1.54 -11.64
C ALA A 251 -3.71 2.43 -11.10
N PHE A 252 -3.73 2.61 -9.78
CA PHE A 252 -4.59 3.53 -9.07
C PHE A 252 -3.71 4.63 -8.47
N VAL A 253 -4.07 5.89 -8.70
CA VAL A 253 -3.32 7.04 -8.21
C VAL A 253 -4.23 7.93 -7.39
N ALA A 254 -3.87 8.19 -6.14
CA ALA A 254 -4.58 9.10 -5.27
C ALA A 254 -4.31 10.55 -5.69
N LEU A 255 -5.37 11.31 -5.95
CA LEU A 255 -5.33 12.72 -6.30
C LEU A 255 -5.93 13.51 -5.15
N GLY A 256 -5.07 13.90 -4.20
CA GLY A 256 -5.46 14.23 -2.83
C GLY A 256 -6.51 15.34 -2.75
N PRO A 257 -6.15 16.61 -3.02
CA PRO A 257 -7.10 17.72 -2.95
C PRO A 257 -8.25 17.63 -3.97
N ALA A 258 -8.11 16.81 -5.02
CA ALA A 258 -9.16 16.56 -6.01
C ALA A 258 -10.21 15.56 -5.52
N ASN A 259 -9.99 14.87 -4.40
CA ASN A 259 -10.89 13.85 -3.84
C ASN A 259 -11.17 12.75 -4.89
N ARG A 260 -10.13 12.32 -5.61
CA ARG A 260 -10.24 11.30 -6.66
C ARG A 260 -9.18 10.23 -6.53
N ILE A 261 -9.55 8.99 -6.86
CA ILE A 261 -8.58 8.00 -7.35
C ILE A 261 -8.65 8.00 -8.89
N ALA A 262 -7.53 8.24 -9.55
CA ALA A 262 -7.41 8.00 -10.99
C ALA A 262 -7.12 6.52 -11.25
N VAL A 263 -7.84 5.92 -12.18
CA VAL A 263 -7.54 4.59 -12.73
C VAL A 263 -6.77 4.78 -14.02
N VAL A 264 -5.60 4.17 -14.11
CA VAL A 264 -4.63 4.38 -15.19
C VAL A 264 -4.35 3.02 -15.85
N ASP A 265 -4.47 2.96 -17.18
CA ASP A 265 -3.95 1.85 -17.96
C ASP A 265 -2.42 1.96 -18.02
N VAL A 266 -1.71 0.97 -17.48
CA VAL A 266 -0.26 1.03 -17.28
C VAL A 266 0.48 1.08 -18.61
N ALA A 267 0.06 0.27 -19.59
CA ALA A 267 0.73 0.15 -20.88
C ALA A 267 0.69 1.47 -21.69
N SER A 268 -0.46 2.13 -21.74
CA SER A 268 -0.65 3.40 -22.46
C SER A 268 -0.34 4.62 -21.60
N ARG A 269 -0.26 4.47 -20.28
CA ARG A 269 -0.09 5.54 -19.28
C ARG A 269 -1.23 6.56 -19.33
N LYS A 270 -2.42 6.12 -19.73
CA LYS A 270 -3.62 6.97 -19.86
C LYS A 270 -4.59 6.71 -18.74
N VAL A 271 -5.14 7.80 -18.20
CA VAL A 271 -6.24 7.73 -17.25
C VAL A 271 -7.50 7.25 -17.98
N THR A 272 -8.14 6.20 -17.47
CA THR A 272 -9.35 5.61 -18.02
C THR A 272 -10.60 6.01 -17.23
N LYS A 273 -10.43 6.33 -15.93
CA LYS A 273 -11.54 6.67 -15.03
C LYS A 273 -11.07 7.48 -13.84
N TYR A 274 -11.97 8.29 -13.27
CA TYR A 274 -11.78 8.90 -11.96
C TYR A 274 -12.89 8.45 -11.01
N LEU A 275 -12.50 8.00 -9.82
CA LEU A 275 -13.41 7.55 -8.78
C LEU A 275 -13.51 8.62 -7.70
N LEU A 276 -14.72 9.09 -7.38
CA LEU A 276 -14.96 10.02 -6.28
C LEU A 276 -14.79 9.29 -4.95
N VAL A 277 -13.88 9.79 -4.12
CA VAL A 277 -13.62 9.31 -2.75
C VAL A 277 -13.80 10.44 -1.74
N GLY A 278 -13.45 10.21 -0.48
CA GLY A 278 -13.48 11.21 0.58
C GLY A 278 -12.52 12.38 0.34
N GLN A 279 -12.53 13.32 1.27
CA GLN A 279 -11.77 14.56 1.15
C GLN A 279 -10.29 14.36 1.49
N ARG A 280 -9.40 14.84 0.62
CA ARG A 280 -7.94 14.75 0.75
C ARG A 280 -7.44 13.30 0.84
N VAL A 281 -7.54 12.58 -0.27
CA VAL A 281 -7.05 11.19 -0.36
C VAL A 281 -5.51 11.10 -0.31
N TRP A 282 -4.95 10.06 0.31
CA TRP A 282 -3.50 9.88 0.50
C TRP A 282 -2.99 8.55 -0.07
N HIS A 283 -2.86 7.53 0.76
CA HIS A 283 -2.29 6.23 0.38
C HIS A 283 -3.38 5.18 0.22
N MET A 284 -2.98 3.99 -0.24
CA MET A 284 -3.90 2.90 -0.53
C MET A 284 -3.22 1.55 -0.35
N ALA A 285 -4.02 0.51 -0.10
CA ALA A 285 -3.56 -0.87 -0.02
C ALA A 285 -4.63 -1.81 -0.61
N PHE A 286 -4.18 -2.79 -1.39
CA PHE A 286 -5.03 -3.86 -1.89
C PHE A 286 -5.26 -4.91 -0.82
N THR A 287 -6.45 -5.52 -0.81
CA THR A 287 -6.61 -6.81 -0.15
C THR A 287 -5.70 -7.85 -0.82
N PRO A 288 -5.18 -8.85 -0.11
CA PRO A 288 -4.29 -9.85 -0.69
C PRO A 288 -4.85 -10.60 -1.91
N ASP A 289 -6.17 -10.70 -2.03
CA ASP A 289 -6.87 -11.26 -3.19
C ASP A 289 -7.12 -10.26 -4.34
N GLU A 290 -6.69 -9.00 -4.18
CA GLU A 290 -6.93 -7.85 -5.08
C GLU A 290 -8.39 -7.56 -5.41
N LYS A 291 -9.34 -8.12 -4.65
CA LYS A 291 -10.75 -7.85 -4.88
C LYS A 291 -11.09 -6.39 -4.53
N TYR A 292 -10.45 -5.87 -3.49
CA TYR A 292 -10.68 -4.53 -2.98
C TYR A 292 -9.39 -3.73 -2.87
N LEU A 293 -9.52 -2.42 -3.05
CA LEU A 293 -8.51 -1.41 -2.76
C LEU A 293 -9.09 -0.46 -1.72
N LEU A 294 -8.40 -0.27 -0.61
CA LEU A 294 -8.80 0.68 0.43
C LEU A 294 -7.89 1.90 0.35
N THR A 295 -8.45 3.09 0.51
CA THR A 295 -7.70 4.36 0.48
C THR A 295 -8.13 5.31 1.58
N THR A 296 -7.16 6.00 2.18
CA THR A 296 -7.34 6.92 3.32
C THR A 296 -7.68 8.32 2.84
N ASN A 297 -8.70 8.94 3.44
CA ASN A 297 -9.14 10.30 3.13
C ASN A 297 -8.97 11.17 4.37
N GLY A 298 -7.88 11.94 4.40
CA GLY A 298 -7.43 12.67 5.56
C GLY A 298 -8.48 13.64 6.10
N VAL A 299 -8.99 14.54 5.26
CA VAL A 299 -9.87 15.63 5.72
C VAL A 299 -11.28 15.14 6.07
N SER A 300 -11.76 14.08 5.41
CA SER A 300 -13.08 13.51 5.74
C SER A 300 -13.03 12.44 6.85
N ASN A 301 -11.85 12.13 7.40
CA ASN A 301 -11.64 11.17 8.48
C ASN A 301 -12.22 9.78 8.17
N ASP A 302 -12.08 9.33 6.92
CA ASP A 302 -12.65 8.07 6.47
C ASP A 302 -11.73 7.29 5.52
N VAL A 303 -12.08 6.03 5.30
CA VAL A 303 -11.48 5.14 4.31
C VAL A 303 -12.52 4.82 3.26
N SER A 304 -12.16 4.97 1.98
CA SER A 304 -13.00 4.52 0.86
C SER A 304 -12.59 3.12 0.42
N VAL A 305 -13.58 2.24 0.21
CA VAL A 305 -13.39 0.88 -0.31
C VAL A 305 -13.79 0.87 -1.79
N ILE A 306 -12.86 0.46 -2.64
CA ILE A 306 -13.01 0.35 -4.09
C ILE A 306 -13.04 -1.13 -4.46
N ASP A 307 -14.09 -1.55 -5.17
CA ASP A 307 -14.09 -2.82 -5.90
C ASP A 307 -13.21 -2.65 -7.15
N VAL A 308 -12.12 -3.42 -7.21
CA VAL A 308 -11.06 -3.26 -8.22
C VAL A 308 -11.58 -3.64 -9.61
N ALA A 309 -12.29 -4.77 -9.72
CA ALA A 309 -12.81 -5.27 -10.99
C ALA A 309 -13.91 -4.36 -11.54
N ALA A 310 -14.82 -3.88 -10.68
CA ALA A 310 -15.87 -2.94 -11.07
C ALA A 310 -15.36 -1.50 -11.21
N GLN A 311 -14.14 -1.21 -10.73
CA GLN A 311 -13.56 0.13 -10.60
C GLN A 311 -14.57 1.10 -9.98
N LYS A 312 -15.08 0.76 -8.80
CA LYS A 312 -16.19 1.49 -8.18
C LYS A 312 -16.00 1.58 -6.67
N VAL A 313 -16.20 2.78 -6.12
CA VAL A 313 -16.29 2.94 -4.66
C VAL A 313 -17.61 2.33 -4.19
N ILE A 314 -17.52 1.38 -3.26
CA ILE A 314 -18.67 0.61 -2.75
C ILE A 314 -19.01 0.92 -1.30
N LYS A 315 -18.06 1.49 -0.54
CA LYS A 315 -18.22 1.75 0.89
C LYS A 315 -17.29 2.87 1.34
N THR A 316 -17.70 3.54 2.41
CA THR A 316 -16.87 4.46 3.19
C THR A 316 -16.95 4.04 4.66
N ILE A 317 -15.81 4.08 5.36
CA ILE A 317 -15.66 3.62 6.75
C ILE A 317 -15.05 4.76 7.56
N GLN A 318 -15.74 5.23 8.58
CA GLN A 318 -15.22 6.27 9.48
C GLN A 318 -14.08 5.70 10.33
N VAL A 319 -13.01 6.47 10.48
CA VAL A 319 -11.80 6.12 11.25
C VAL A 319 -11.40 7.29 12.17
N GLY A 320 -10.16 7.32 12.65
CA GLY A 320 -9.65 8.44 13.43
C GLY A 320 -9.41 9.70 12.58
N GLU A 321 -8.93 10.76 13.22
CA GLU A 321 -8.70 12.05 12.55
C GLU A 321 -7.44 12.03 11.68
N LEU A 322 -7.55 12.60 10.47
CA LEU A 322 -6.52 12.66 9.43
C LEU A 322 -5.88 11.29 9.14
N PRO A 323 -6.65 10.29 8.65
CA PRO A 323 -6.06 9.03 8.22
C PRO A 323 -5.09 9.27 7.06
N TRP A 324 -3.91 8.66 7.15
CA TRP A 324 -2.80 8.92 6.23
C TRP A 324 -2.34 7.63 5.55
N GLY A 325 -1.81 6.68 6.31
CA GLY A 325 -1.28 5.41 5.81
C GLY A 325 -2.29 4.27 5.99
N ILE A 326 -2.15 3.22 5.17
CA ILE A 326 -2.96 2.00 5.29
C ILE A 326 -2.14 0.79 4.85
N THR A 327 -2.27 -0.31 5.60
CA THR A 327 -1.76 -1.63 5.23
C THR A 327 -2.82 -2.69 5.53
N ILE A 328 -2.74 -3.84 4.88
CA ILE A 328 -3.70 -4.94 5.03
C ILE A 328 -2.93 -6.22 5.33
N ALA A 329 -3.43 -6.99 6.30
CA ALA A 329 -2.84 -8.26 6.71
C ALA A 329 -2.67 -9.19 5.49
N PRO A 330 -1.49 -9.81 5.33
CA PRO A 330 -1.16 -10.65 4.17
C PRO A 330 -1.93 -11.97 4.11
#